data_AF-Q0DFG5-F1
#
_entry.id   AF-Q0DFG5-F1
#
_cell.length_a   1.000
_cell.length_b   1.000
_cell.length_c   1.000
_cell.angle_alpha   90.00
_cell.angle_beta   90.00
_cell.angle_gamma   90.00
#
_symmetry.space_group_name_H-M   'P 1'
#
loop_
_entity.id
_entity.type
_entity.pdbx_description
1 polymer ?
#
loop_
_entity_poly.entity_id
_entity_poly.type
_entity_poly.pdbx_seq_one_letter_code
_entity_poly.pdbx_strand_id
1 'polypeptide(L)'
;MPVQLGGGGKVAEPKDLAATDKDRPSSKKNRRRQKKPATSAAISPPVAAMQTLFDTSREVFQDSLPGFVPPPQAVARLAALLNDLKPHDVGIEPSMSCFKNADSKGPPRVTYLHFYDCPKFSFGIFCLPKSAVIPLHNHPGMTVFCKILFGSMHLKSYDWAKSAPDNDNNALETSDGARLAKVNTDAVFDASSETTVLYPENGGNLHCFTARTACAVLDVMGPPYNRADGRDCSYYDESPYLSSSGGDARYSWLKENHSTFEMKGVQMPQRFIV
;
A
#
# COMPACT_ATOMS: atom_id res chain seq x y z
N MET A 1 3.67 -9.44 5.22
CA MET A 1 5.03 -9.80 4.79
C MET A 1 5.87 -8.53 4.66
N PRO A 2 6.65 -8.11 5.66
CA PRO A 2 7.92 -7.50 5.31
C PRO A 2 8.71 -8.61 4.60
N VAL A 3 9.15 -8.35 3.37
CA VAL A 3 10.12 -9.23 2.74
C VAL A 3 11.33 -9.19 3.65
N GLN A 4 11.57 -10.28 4.38
CA GLN A 4 12.86 -10.54 4.98
C GLN A 4 13.82 -10.67 3.80
N LEU A 5 14.43 -9.57 3.39
CA LEU A 5 15.52 -9.53 2.42
C LEU A 5 16.71 -10.22 3.09
N GLY A 6 16.70 -11.55 3.04
CA GLY A 6 17.82 -12.40 3.36
C GLY A 6 19.03 -11.97 2.54
N GLY A 7 20.16 -11.81 3.23
CA GLY A 7 21.36 -11.20 2.72
C GLY A 7 22.06 -11.95 1.58
N GLY A 8 22.92 -11.19 0.89
CA GLY A 8 24.12 -11.71 0.24
C GLY A 8 23.92 -12.38 -1.10
N GLY A 9 23.94 -11.61 -2.19
CA GLY A 9 24.08 -12.15 -3.54
C GLY A 9 24.52 -11.09 -4.54
N LYS A 10 25.72 -11.26 -5.10
CA LYS A 10 26.40 -10.33 -6.03
C LYS A 10 25.56 -10.02 -7.28
N VAL A 11 25.54 -8.74 -7.63
CA VAL A 11 25.01 -8.15 -8.87
C VAL A 11 25.86 -8.59 -10.09
N ALA A 12 25.21 -8.95 -11.19
CA ALA A 12 25.80 -9.00 -12.52
C ALA A 12 24.89 -8.27 -13.51
N GLU A 13 25.42 -7.22 -14.15
CA GLU A 13 24.77 -6.45 -15.22
C GLU A 13 24.71 -7.22 -16.55
N PRO A 14 23.71 -6.96 -17.42
CA PRO A 14 23.70 -7.50 -18.78
C PRO A 14 24.47 -6.60 -19.76
N LYS A 15 25.32 -7.24 -20.58
CA LYS A 15 26.07 -6.62 -21.69
C LYS A 15 25.17 -6.43 -22.92
N ASP A 16 25.17 -5.21 -23.46
CA ASP A 16 24.73 -4.90 -24.81
C ASP A 16 25.68 -5.50 -25.86
N LEU A 17 25.10 -6.08 -26.92
CA LEU A 17 25.80 -6.50 -28.14
C LEU A 17 25.37 -5.61 -29.31
N ALA A 18 26.34 -4.86 -29.84
CA ALA A 18 26.19 -4.05 -31.03
C ALA A 18 26.84 -4.71 -32.26
N ALA A 19 26.12 -4.59 -33.38
CA ALA A 19 26.54 -4.36 -34.76
C ALA A 19 27.41 -5.38 -35.52
N THR A 20 26.87 -5.84 -36.67
CA THR A 20 27.63 -6.01 -37.92
C THR A 20 26.80 -5.59 -39.14
N ASP A 21 27.52 -5.07 -40.12
CA ASP A 21 27.18 -4.12 -41.19
C ASP A 21 26.99 -4.80 -42.58
N LYS A 22 26.58 -4.00 -43.57
CA LYS A 22 26.62 -4.14 -45.05
C LYS A 22 25.31 -4.57 -45.76
N ASP A 23 24.68 -3.63 -46.48
CA ASP A 23 24.96 -3.41 -47.92
C ASP A 23 24.09 -2.33 -48.62
N ARG A 24 24.79 -1.46 -49.37
CA ARG A 24 24.51 -0.71 -50.62
C ARG A 24 23.29 0.23 -50.85
N PRO A 25 23.47 1.32 -51.64
CA PRO A 25 22.56 2.48 -51.69
C PRO A 25 21.66 2.53 -52.94
N SER A 26 20.54 3.25 -52.84
CA SER A 26 19.86 3.84 -54.00
C SER A 26 19.03 5.07 -53.62
N SER A 27 19.12 6.08 -54.47
CA SER A 27 18.60 7.44 -54.33
C SER A 27 17.07 7.55 -54.34
N LYS A 28 16.50 8.46 -53.54
CA LYS A 28 15.55 9.49 -54.00
C LYS A 28 15.26 10.52 -52.91
N LYS A 29 15.49 11.79 -53.26
CA LYS A 29 15.20 12.99 -52.49
C LYS A 29 13.72 13.04 -52.13
N ASN A 30 13.39 13.14 -50.83
CA ASN A 30 12.21 13.89 -50.43
C ASN A 30 12.40 14.58 -49.08
N ARG A 31 12.08 15.87 -49.08
CA ARG A 31 12.41 16.88 -48.09
C ARG A 31 11.23 17.02 -47.14
N ARG A 32 11.28 16.46 -45.93
CA ARG A 32 10.31 16.78 -44.85
C ARG A 32 10.84 16.49 -43.45
N ARG A 33 11.14 17.59 -42.73
CA ARG A 33 11.20 17.80 -41.26
C ARG A 33 11.61 16.60 -40.39
N GLN A 34 12.88 16.57 -39.97
CA GLN A 34 13.34 15.80 -38.81
C GLN A 34 12.71 16.37 -37.53
N LYS A 35 11.79 15.61 -36.92
CA LYS A 35 11.48 15.71 -35.48
C LYS A 35 12.54 14.87 -34.76
N LYS A 36 13.38 15.52 -33.94
CA LYS A 36 14.27 14.83 -32.99
C LYS A 36 13.43 13.96 -32.04
N PRO A 37 13.85 12.73 -31.71
CA PRO A 37 13.20 11.98 -30.65
C PRO A 37 13.55 12.66 -29.32
N ALA A 38 12.53 13.00 -28.54
CA ALA A 38 12.73 13.41 -27.15
C ALA A 38 13.21 12.17 -26.39
N THR A 39 14.49 12.16 -26.03
CA THR A 39 15.04 11.25 -25.03
C THR A 39 14.27 11.49 -23.74
N SER A 40 13.50 10.50 -23.30
CA SER A 40 12.89 10.47 -21.97
C SER A 40 14.01 10.39 -20.93
N ALA A 41 14.50 11.54 -20.49
CA ALA A 41 15.31 11.63 -19.29
C ALA A 41 14.43 11.14 -18.14
N ALA A 42 14.77 10.00 -17.55
CA ALA A 42 14.13 9.51 -16.33
C ALA A 42 14.23 10.64 -15.30
N ILE A 43 13.09 11.24 -14.96
CA ILE A 43 13.00 12.31 -13.98
C ILE A 43 13.43 11.69 -12.65
N SER A 44 14.61 12.08 -12.17
CA SER A 44 15.02 11.73 -10.82
C SER A 44 14.04 12.40 -9.86
N PRO A 45 13.44 11.67 -8.91
CA PRO A 45 12.57 12.28 -7.91
C PRO A 45 13.35 13.36 -7.17
N PRO A 46 12.72 14.50 -6.83
CA PRO A 46 13.36 15.52 -6.02
C PRO A 46 13.76 14.90 -4.67
N VAL A 47 15.07 14.78 -4.45
CA VAL A 47 15.69 14.25 -3.22
C VAL A 47 15.10 14.90 -1.96
N ALA A 48 14.65 16.16 -2.06
CA ALA A 48 14.02 16.89 -0.97
C ALA A 48 12.71 16.27 -0.45
N ALA A 49 11.83 15.75 -1.33
CA ALA A 49 10.53 15.23 -0.91
C ALA A 49 10.67 13.93 -0.10
N MET A 50 11.47 12.98 -0.61
CA MET A 50 11.76 11.73 0.08
C MET A 50 12.55 11.95 1.39
N GLN A 51 13.47 12.92 1.42
CA GLN A 51 14.15 13.29 2.66
C GLN A 51 13.17 13.84 3.70
N THR A 52 12.28 14.74 3.29
CA THR A 52 11.28 15.33 4.20
C THR A 52 10.31 14.26 4.73
N LEU A 53 9.89 13.32 3.88
CA LEU A 53 9.08 12.16 4.28
C LEU A 53 9.81 11.33 5.33
N PHE A 54 11.09 11.01 5.11
CA PHE A 54 11.90 10.23 6.04
C PHE A 54 12.05 10.95 7.39
N ASP A 55 12.50 12.20 7.39
CA ASP A 55 12.75 12.96 8.62
C ASP A 55 11.46 13.16 9.44
N THR A 56 10.35 13.49 8.77
CA THR A 56 9.05 13.64 9.42
C THR A 56 8.56 12.32 9.99
N SER A 57 8.71 11.21 9.26
CA SER A 57 8.32 9.88 9.74
C SER A 57 9.15 9.46 10.96
N ARG A 58 10.46 9.73 10.93
CA ARG A 58 11.37 9.46 12.06
C ARG A 58 10.94 10.21 13.32
N GLU A 59 10.58 11.48 13.21
CA GLU A 59 10.08 12.28 14.34
C GLU A 59 8.74 11.77 14.87
N VAL A 60 7.78 11.49 13.96
CA VAL A 60 6.43 11.02 14.31
C VAL A 60 6.48 9.69 15.06
N PHE A 61 7.39 8.80 14.66
CA PHE A 61 7.51 7.45 15.19
C PHE A 61 8.72 7.24 16.11
N GLN A 62 9.36 8.31 16.61
CA GLN A 62 10.56 8.20 17.45
C GLN A 62 10.35 7.25 18.66
N ASP A 63 9.17 7.34 19.29
CA ASP A 63 8.78 6.58 20.49
C ASP A 63 7.96 5.33 20.15
N SER A 64 7.85 4.99 18.86
CA SER A 64 7.01 3.91 18.36
C SER A 64 7.31 2.56 19.01
N LEU A 65 6.26 1.96 19.55
CA LEU A 65 6.21 0.65 20.21
C LEU A 65 4.80 0.09 19.96
N PRO A 66 4.53 -1.21 20.19
CA PRO A 66 3.19 -1.78 20.01
C PRO A 66 2.14 -0.99 20.81
N GLY A 67 1.10 -0.53 20.11
CA GLY A 67 0.02 0.28 20.69
C GLY A 67 0.31 1.78 20.77
N PHE A 68 1.48 2.23 20.32
CA PHE A 68 1.81 3.65 20.27
C PHE A 68 0.93 4.39 19.26
N VAL A 69 0.39 5.52 19.70
CA VAL A 69 -0.35 6.48 18.87
C VAL A 69 0.42 7.80 18.88
N PRO A 70 0.88 8.30 17.72
CA PRO A 70 1.57 9.57 17.66
C PRO A 70 0.69 10.75 18.13
N PRO A 71 1.28 11.83 18.67
CA PRO A 71 0.53 13.02 19.06
C PRO A 71 -0.26 13.60 17.87
N PRO A 72 -1.48 14.16 18.07
CA PRO A 72 -2.33 14.65 16.98
C PRO A 72 -1.67 15.66 16.05
N GLN A 73 -0.81 16.54 16.57
CA GLN A 73 -0.07 17.51 15.75
C GLN A 73 0.97 16.83 14.84
N ALA A 74 1.60 15.76 15.32
CA ALA A 74 2.54 14.97 14.52
C ALA A 74 1.79 14.19 13.42
N VAL A 75 0.62 13.64 13.74
CA VAL A 75 -0.28 13.01 12.76
C VAL A 75 -0.67 14.00 11.67
N ALA A 76 -1.16 15.19 12.05
CA ALA A 76 -1.58 16.22 11.10
C ALA A 76 -0.44 16.66 10.17
N ARG A 77 0.78 16.82 10.71
CA ARG A 77 1.97 17.16 9.93
C ARG A 77 2.31 16.11 8.88
N LEU A 78 2.37 14.83 9.26
CA LEU A 78 2.70 13.75 8.33
C LEU A 78 1.59 13.57 7.28
N ALA A 79 0.32 13.63 7.69
CA ALA A 79 -0.80 13.57 6.76
C ALA A 79 -0.75 14.72 5.72
N ALA A 80 -0.51 15.96 6.16
CA ALA A 80 -0.36 17.10 5.26
C ALA A 80 0.78 16.91 4.25
N LEU A 81 1.95 16.44 4.71
CA LEU A 81 3.07 16.10 3.83
C LEU A 81 2.67 15.05 2.79
N LEU A 82 2.02 13.97 3.20
CA LEU A 82 1.59 12.89 2.32
C LEU A 82 0.56 13.36 1.30
N ASN A 83 -0.33 14.28 1.66
CA ASN A 83 -1.31 14.86 0.75
C ASN A 83 -0.68 15.66 -0.40
N ASP A 84 0.46 16.31 -0.15
CA ASP A 84 1.14 17.11 -1.14
C ASP A 84 1.99 16.27 -2.11
N LEU A 85 2.43 15.07 -1.71
CA LEU A 85 3.25 14.18 -2.53
C LEU A 85 2.59 13.85 -3.88
N LYS A 86 3.43 13.81 -4.92
CA LYS A 86 3.07 13.40 -6.27
C LYS A 86 3.80 12.10 -6.64
N PRO A 87 3.29 11.34 -7.63
CA PRO A 87 3.95 10.11 -8.09
C PRO A 87 5.44 10.28 -8.44
N HIS A 88 5.81 11.40 -9.06
CA HIS A 88 7.21 11.66 -9.42
C HIS A 88 8.11 11.94 -8.22
N ASP A 89 7.58 12.40 -7.07
CA ASP A 89 8.35 12.64 -5.85
C ASP A 89 8.89 11.36 -5.24
N VAL A 90 8.16 10.26 -5.43
CA VAL A 90 8.51 8.91 -4.96
C VAL A 90 9.06 8.02 -6.08
N GLY A 91 9.32 8.61 -7.26
CA GLY A 91 9.94 7.92 -8.39
C GLY A 91 9.05 6.85 -9.04
N ILE A 92 7.73 7.02 -9.04
CA ILE A 92 6.79 6.13 -9.74
C ILE A 92 6.06 6.86 -10.86
N GLU A 93 5.63 6.11 -11.88
CA GLU A 93 4.78 6.61 -12.95
C GLU A 93 3.64 5.61 -13.23
N PRO A 94 2.42 6.06 -13.57
CA PRO A 94 1.32 5.17 -13.95
C PRO A 94 1.61 4.25 -15.15
N SER A 95 2.64 4.58 -15.93
CA SER A 95 3.10 3.82 -17.10
C SER A 95 3.88 2.54 -16.74
N MET A 96 4.38 2.43 -15.51
CA MET A 96 5.24 1.33 -15.04
C MET A 96 4.53 -0.03 -15.12
N SER A 97 5.30 -1.10 -15.32
CA SER A 97 4.78 -2.45 -15.52
C SER A 97 4.05 -3.01 -14.30
N CYS A 98 4.40 -2.60 -13.08
CA CYS A 98 3.74 -3.02 -11.84
C CYS A 98 2.27 -2.57 -11.72
N PHE A 99 1.83 -1.62 -12.56
CA PHE A 99 0.44 -1.17 -12.63
C PHE A 99 -0.37 -1.84 -13.75
N LYS A 100 0.26 -2.75 -14.51
CA LYS A 100 -0.37 -3.47 -15.62
C LYS A 100 -0.60 -4.92 -15.21
N ASN A 101 -1.76 -5.46 -15.54
CA ASN A 101 -1.99 -6.89 -15.43
C ASN A 101 -1.36 -7.59 -16.64
N ALA A 102 -0.09 -7.98 -16.53
CA ALA A 102 0.64 -8.63 -17.62
C ALA A 102 0.12 -10.06 -17.91
N ASP A 103 -0.43 -10.73 -16.89
CA ASP A 103 -0.93 -12.10 -16.99
C ASP A 103 -2.46 -12.13 -16.99
N SER A 104 -3.07 -12.36 -18.14
CA SER A 104 -4.53 -12.46 -18.28
C SER A 104 -5.13 -13.75 -17.69
N LYS A 105 -4.31 -14.69 -17.22
CA LYS A 105 -4.72 -16.03 -16.78
C LYS A 105 -4.95 -16.16 -15.26
N GLY A 106 -4.70 -15.11 -14.48
CA GLY A 106 -4.85 -15.13 -13.03
C GLY A 106 -5.32 -13.79 -12.48
N PRO A 107 -5.61 -13.72 -11.17
CA PRO A 107 -5.90 -12.45 -10.53
C PRO A 107 -4.68 -11.52 -10.68
N PRO A 108 -4.90 -10.21 -10.92
CA PRO A 108 -3.83 -9.24 -11.01
C PRO A 108 -3.00 -9.21 -9.72
N ARG A 109 -1.67 -9.27 -9.87
CA ARG A 109 -0.74 -9.32 -8.75
C ARG A 109 -0.40 -7.93 -8.22
N VAL A 110 -0.34 -7.80 -6.91
CA VAL A 110 0.14 -6.58 -6.23
C VAL A 110 1.67 -6.58 -6.19
N THR A 111 2.29 -5.43 -6.45
CA THR A 111 3.73 -5.23 -6.23
C THR A 111 3.92 -4.27 -5.07
N TYR A 112 4.82 -4.58 -4.14
CA TYR A 112 5.20 -3.69 -3.04
C TYR A 112 6.59 -3.12 -3.29
N LEU A 113 6.66 -1.80 -3.44
CA LEU A 113 7.89 -1.03 -3.58
C LEU A 113 8.37 -0.62 -2.18
N HIS A 114 9.38 -1.31 -1.66
CA HIS A 114 9.92 -1.08 -0.32
C HIS A 114 10.96 0.04 -0.34
N PHE A 115 10.76 1.10 0.46
CA PHE A 115 11.76 2.18 0.56
C PHE A 115 12.61 2.07 1.82
N TYR A 116 12.00 1.83 2.98
CA TYR A 116 12.68 1.84 4.26
C TYR A 116 11.93 1.04 5.32
N ASP A 117 12.69 0.47 6.24
CA ASP A 117 12.19 -0.06 7.51
C ASP A 117 13.26 0.08 8.61
N CYS A 118 12.77 0.26 9.83
CA CYS A 118 13.50 0.06 11.06
C CYS A 118 12.53 -0.44 12.14
N PRO A 119 12.98 -0.76 13.37
CA PRO A 119 12.07 -1.22 14.42
C PRO A 119 10.94 -0.23 14.78
N LYS A 120 11.08 1.05 14.43
CA LYS A 120 10.13 2.12 14.78
C LYS A 120 9.10 2.42 13.69
N PHE A 121 9.48 2.35 12.43
CA PHE A 121 8.58 2.63 11.31
C PHE A 121 9.08 2.01 10.00
N SER A 122 8.18 1.90 9.03
CA SER A 122 8.50 1.58 7.65
C SER A 122 7.62 2.38 6.70
N PHE A 123 8.06 2.50 5.44
CA PHE A 123 7.20 3.02 4.39
C PHE A 123 7.49 2.39 3.03
N GLY A 124 6.43 2.28 2.23
CA GLY A 124 6.43 1.59 0.95
C GLY A 124 5.20 1.91 0.12
N ILE A 125 5.22 1.51 -1.14
CA ILE A 125 4.10 1.73 -2.06
C ILE A 125 3.55 0.41 -2.56
N PHE A 126 2.25 0.20 -2.40
CA PHE A 126 1.54 -0.84 -3.11
C PHE A 126 1.16 -0.35 -4.50
N CYS A 127 1.63 -1.07 -5.52
CA CYS A 127 1.20 -0.94 -6.90
C CYS A 127 0.10 -1.97 -7.17
N LEU A 128 -1.12 -1.48 -7.43
CA LEU A 128 -2.27 -2.32 -7.72
C LEU A 128 -2.69 -2.12 -9.18
N PRO A 129 -2.58 -3.14 -10.04
CA PRO A 129 -3.30 -3.14 -11.31
C PRO A 129 -4.81 -3.08 -11.08
N LYS A 130 -5.57 -2.68 -12.10
CA LYS A 130 -7.04 -2.70 -12.05
C LYS A 130 -7.55 -4.08 -11.61
N SER A 131 -8.50 -4.09 -10.69
CA SER A 131 -9.09 -5.28 -10.06
C SER A 131 -8.19 -6.06 -9.11
N ALA A 132 -6.98 -5.59 -8.81
CA ALA A 132 -6.15 -6.19 -7.75
C ALA A 132 -6.77 -5.94 -6.38
N VAL A 133 -6.60 -6.93 -5.50
CA VAL A 133 -7.16 -6.94 -4.15
C VAL A 133 -6.03 -7.16 -3.16
N ILE A 134 -5.98 -6.33 -2.12
CA ILE A 134 -5.31 -6.69 -0.86
C ILE A 134 -6.42 -7.16 0.07
N PRO A 135 -6.49 -8.46 0.41
CA PRO A 135 -7.59 -9.03 1.19
C PRO A 135 -7.74 -8.39 2.56
N LEU A 136 -8.87 -8.64 3.22
CA LEU A 136 -9.15 -8.10 4.55
C LEU A 136 -8.08 -8.58 5.54
N HIS A 137 -7.39 -7.64 6.17
CA HIS A 137 -6.30 -7.90 7.12
C HIS A 137 -6.25 -6.84 8.22
N ASN A 138 -5.55 -7.13 9.31
CA ASN A 138 -5.41 -6.23 10.46
C ASN A 138 -4.01 -5.59 10.56
N HIS A 139 -3.88 -4.61 11.46
CA HIS A 139 -2.62 -3.93 11.78
C HIS A 139 -2.37 -3.92 13.30
N PRO A 140 -1.97 -5.07 13.92
CA PRO A 140 -1.96 -5.21 15.37
C PRO A 140 -1.01 -4.23 16.07
N GLY A 141 -1.57 -3.31 16.87
CA GLY A 141 -0.77 -2.36 17.64
C GLY A 141 -0.05 -1.30 16.79
N MET A 142 -0.51 -1.05 15.56
CA MET A 142 0.14 -0.13 14.62
C MET A 142 -0.71 1.12 14.38
N THR A 143 -0.04 2.25 14.09
CA THR A 143 -0.64 3.40 13.42
C THR A 143 -0.17 3.40 11.97
N VAL A 144 -1.08 3.53 11.00
CA VAL A 144 -0.76 3.52 9.55
C VAL A 144 -1.40 4.72 8.85
N PHE A 145 -0.58 5.46 8.12
CA PHE A 145 -0.98 6.51 7.21
C PHE A 145 -1.05 5.93 5.81
N CYS A 146 -2.13 6.17 5.10
CA CYS A 146 -2.38 5.63 3.77
C CYS A 146 -2.78 6.75 2.80
N LYS A 147 -2.05 6.90 1.70
CA LYS A 147 -2.30 7.91 0.67
C LYS A 147 -2.35 7.29 -0.72
N ILE A 148 -3.44 7.55 -1.44
CA ILE A 148 -3.53 7.23 -2.88
C ILE A 148 -2.76 8.31 -3.66
N LEU A 149 -1.71 7.92 -4.37
CA LEU A 149 -0.88 8.84 -5.16
C LEU A 149 -1.44 9.07 -6.58
N PHE A 150 -2.10 8.05 -7.13
CA PHE A 150 -2.88 8.13 -8.36
C PHE A 150 -3.88 6.98 -8.46
N GLY A 151 -4.87 7.11 -9.33
CA GLY A 151 -5.89 6.09 -9.55
C GLY A 151 -6.99 6.12 -8.49
N SER A 152 -7.77 5.06 -8.41
CA SER A 152 -8.90 4.93 -7.50
C SER A 152 -9.02 3.51 -6.95
N MET A 153 -9.47 3.42 -5.71
CA MET A 153 -9.53 2.20 -4.93
C MET A 153 -10.79 2.20 -4.07
N HIS A 154 -11.47 1.07 -3.99
CA HIS A 154 -12.51 0.85 -3.00
C HIS A 154 -11.85 0.37 -1.71
N LEU A 155 -12.07 1.11 -0.63
CA LEU A 155 -11.62 0.82 0.72
C LEU A 155 -12.84 0.41 1.55
N LYS A 156 -12.80 -0.83 2.06
CA LYS A 156 -13.73 -1.30 3.07
C LYS A 156 -12.94 -1.60 4.34
N SER A 157 -13.31 -0.97 5.45
CA SER A 157 -12.59 -1.09 6.72
C SER A 157 -13.53 -1.26 7.91
N TYR A 158 -12.98 -1.81 8.98
CA TYR A 158 -13.67 -2.15 10.21
C TYR A 158 -12.80 -1.86 11.42
N ASP A 159 -13.46 -1.68 12.55
CA ASP A 159 -12.87 -1.80 13.87
C ASP A 159 -13.64 -2.89 14.65
N TRP A 160 -12.98 -3.54 15.60
CA TRP A 160 -13.65 -4.54 16.45
C TRP A 160 -14.78 -3.90 17.24
N ALA A 161 -15.95 -4.56 17.26
CA ALA A 161 -17.09 -4.06 18.00
C ALA A 161 -16.80 -4.11 19.52
N LYS A 162 -17.12 -3.01 20.23
CA LYS A 162 -17.00 -2.93 21.69
C LYS A 162 -18.26 -3.41 22.42
N SER A 163 -19.38 -3.49 21.70
CA SER A 163 -20.67 -3.97 22.18
C SER A 163 -21.48 -4.49 21.00
N ALA A 164 -22.38 -5.45 21.25
CA ALA A 164 -23.36 -5.87 20.27
C ALA A 164 -24.37 -4.72 20.01
N PRO A 165 -24.94 -4.61 18.79
CA PRO A 165 -25.94 -3.60 18.47
C PRO A 165 -27.28 -3.80 19.20
N ASP A 166 -27.63 -5.06 19.46
CA ASP A 166 -28.82 -5.42 20.23
C ASP A 166 -28.40 -5.57 21.68
N ASN A 167 -29.07 -4.86 22.60
CA ASN A 167 -28.76 -4.81 24.04
C ASN A 167 -28.91 -6.16 24.77
N ASP A 168 -29.19 -7.23 24.04
CA ASP A 168 -29.19 -8.61 24.53
C ASP A 168 -27.76 -9.14 24.54
N ASN A 169 -27.47 -10.08 25.45
CA ASN A 169 -26.17 -10.71 25.72
C ASN A 169 -25.53 -11.46 24.53
N ASN A 170 -25.56 -10.92 23.33
CA ASN A 170 -24.93 -11.47 22.16
C ASN A 170 -23.41 -11.38 22.34
N ALA A 171 -22.78 -12.55 22.41
CA ALA A 171 -21.35 -12.69 22.44
C ALA A 171 -20.73 -11.92 21.25
N LEU A 172 -19.63 -11.21 21.50
CA LEU A 172 -18.85 -10.55 20.45
C LEU A 172 -18.06 -11.55 19.59
N GLU A 173 -18.12 -12.83 19.94
CA GLU A 173 -17.45 -13.93 19.27
C GLU A 173 -18.40 -15.12 19.16
N THR A 174 -18.42 -15.76 18.00
CA THR A 174 -19.16 -16.99 17.74
C THR A 174 -18.38 -18.20 18.24
N SER A 175 -19.06 -19.33 18.43
CA SER A 175 -18.42 -20.59 18.85
C SER A 175 -17.38 -21.12 17.86
N ASP A 176 -17.44 -20.72 16.59
CA ASP A 176 -16.49 -21.10 15.55
C ASP A 176 -15.35 -20.08 15.36
N GLY A 177 -15.25 -19.09 16.24
CA GLY A 177 -14.14 -18.13 16.32
C GLY A 177 -14.27 -16.88 15.45
N ALA A 178 -15.45 -16.59 14.87
CA ALA A 178 -15.69 -15.33 14.19
C ALA A 178 -15.95 -14.22 15.21
N ARG A 179 -15.33 -13.05 15.03
CA ARG A 179 -15.46 -11.90 15.93
C ARG A 179 -16.24 -10.77 15.27
N LEU A 180 -17.09 -10.10 16.04
CA LEU A 180 -17.94 -9.02 15.56
C LEU A 180 -17.11 -7.77 15.29
N ALA A 181 -17.25 -7.21 14.09
CA ALA A 181 -16.62 -5.97 13.69
C ALA A 181 -17.67 -4.98 13.17
N LYS A 182 -17.39 -3.70 13.38
CA LYS A 182 -18.24 -2.59 12.92
C LYS A 182 -17.58 -1.92 11.73
N VAL A 183 -18.35 -1.71 10.67
CA VAL A 183 -17.90 -0.98 9.48
C VAL A 183 -17.47 0.43 9.87
N ASN A 184 -16.25 0.79 9.49
CA ASN A 184 -15.68 2.12 9.64
C ASN A 184 -15.81 2.91 8.33
N THR A 185 -15.38 2.31 7.22
CA THR A 185 -15.43 2.91 5.88
C THR A 185 -15.91 1.87 4.87
N ASP A 186 -16.73 2.29 3.91
CA ASP A 186 -17.12 1.51 2.72
C ASP A 186 -17.33 2.48 1.56
N ALA A 187 -16.23 2.92 0.93
CA ALA A 187 -16.26 3.99 -0.06
C ALA A 187 -15.11 3.90 -1.08
N VAL A 188 -15.27 4.57 -2.22
CA VAL A 188 -14.21 4.71 -3.23
C VAL A 188 -13.42 5.98 -2.95
N PHE A 189 -12.10 5.84 -2.88
CA PHE A 189 -11.13 6.92 -2.71
C PHE A 189 -10.28 7.04 -3.96
N ASP A 190 -9.77 8.23 -4.22
CA ASP A 190 -8.85 8.53 -5.31
C ASP A 190 -7.71 9.45 -4.84
N ALA A 191 -6.89 9.90 -5.78
CA ALA A 191 -5.73 10.75 -5.48
C ALA A 191 -6.08 12.12 -4.88
N SER A 192 -7.33 12.60 -5.05
CA SER A 192 -7.81 13.85 -4.46
C SER A 192 -8.25 13.67 -3.01
N SER A 193 -8.44 12.44 -2.55
CA SER A 193 -8.82 12.15 -1.17
C SER A 193 -7.66 12.42 -0.21
N GLU A 194 -7.97 12.97 0.96
CA GLU A 194 -7.01 13.17 2.05
C GLU A 194 -6.40 11.84 2.52
N THR A 195 -5.18 11.90 3.06
CA THR A 195 -4.53 10.76 3.70
C THR A 195 -5.42 10.19 4.81
N THR A 196 -5.69 8.88 4.73
CA THR A 196 -6.40 8.18 5.81
C THR A 196 -5.39 7.73 6.87
N VAL A 197 -5.84 7.69 8.13
CA VAL A 197 -5.02 7.24 9.25
C VAL A 197 -5.82 6.24 10.07
N LEU A 198 -5.27 5.04 10.22
CA LEU A 198 -5.77 4.02 11.15
C LEU A 198 -4.87 3.94 12.37
N TYR A 199 -5.45 3.49 13.48
CA TYR A 199 -4.81 3.36 14.79
C TYR A 199 -5.01 1.93 15.30
N PRO A 200 -4.39 1.55 16.45
CA PRO A 200 -4.48 0.18 16.96
C PRO A 200 -5.90 -0.34 17.21
N GLU A 201 -6.85 0.52 17.58
CA GLU A 201 -8.22 0.12 17.95
C GLU A 201 -9.33 0.97 17.28
N ASN A 202 -8.97 1.87 16.36
CA ASN A 202 -9.92 2.73 15.68
C ASN A 202 -9.38 3.22 14.33
N GLY A 203 -10.26 3.79 13.50
CA GLY A 203 -9.89 4.34 12.20
C GLY A 203 -9.85 3.29 11.08
N GLY A 204 -10.42 2.10 11.31
CA GLY A 204 -10.45 1.03 10.33
C GLY A 204 -9.18 0.18 10.35
N ASN A 205 -8.79 -0.31 11.53
CA ASN A 205 -7.58 -1.14 11.70
C ASN A 205 -7.60 -2.38 10.80
N LEU A 206 -8.79 -2.94 10.61
CA LEU A 206 -9.02 -4.02 9.66
C LEU A 206 -9.47 -3.42 8.35
N HIS A 207 -8.83 -3.74 7.23
CA HIS A 207 -9.29 -3.24 5.94
C HIS A 207 -8.95 -4.16 4.78
N CYS A 208 -9.70 -4.00 3.68
CA CYS A 208 -9.36 -4.54 2.38
C CYS A 208 -9.34 -3.43 1.33
N PHE A 209 -8.51 -3.63 0.32
CA PHE A 209 -8.37 -2.74 -0.82
C PHE A 209 -8.78 -3.45 -2.09
N THR A 210 -9.62 -2.81 -2.91
CA THR A 210 -9.98 -3.29 -4.25
C THR A 210 -9.75 -2.19 -5.28
N ALA A 211 -8.75 -2.36 -6.13
CA ALA A 211 -8.36 -1.37 -7.13
C ALA A 211 -9.44 -1.22 -8.22
N ARG A 212 -10.04 -0.02 -8.35
CA ARG A 212 -11.05 0.29 -9.38
C ARG A 212 -10.40 0.70 -10.70
N THR A 213 -9.28 1.39 -10.62
CA THR A 213 -8.32 1.60 -11.70
C THR A 213 -6.96 1.06 -11.28
N ALA A 214 -5.97 1.10 -12.17
CA ALA A 214 -4.60 0.99 -11.67
C ALA A 214 -4.33 2.14 -10.68
N CYS A 215 -3.77 1.84 -9.52
CA CYS A 215 -3.51 2.81 -8.47
C CYS A 215 -2.22 2.51 -7.71
N ALA A 216 -1.66 3.57 -7.10
CA ALA A 216 -0.54 3.50 -6.19
C ALA A 216 -0.97 4.00 -4.82
N VAL A 217 -0.69 3.20 -3.79
CA VAL A 217 -1.02 3.48 -2.40
C VAL A 217 0.27 3.54 -1.60
N LEU A 218 0.60 4.71 -1.07
CA LEU A 218 1.74 4.92 -0.18
C LEU A 218 1.29 4.69 1.27
N ASP A 219 1.96 3.76 1.93
CA ASP A 219 1.78 3.50 3.35
C ASP A 219 3.02 3.92 4.15
N VAL A 220 2.78 4.61 5.26
CA VAL A 220 3.76 4.87 6.32
C VAL A 220 3.21 4.28 7.61
N MET A 221 3.91 3.34 8.22
CA MET A 221 3.42 2.59 9.38
C MET A 221 4.43 2.59 10.52
N GLY A 222 3.93 2.60 11.75
CA GLY A 222 4.76 2.48 12.94
C GLY A 222 4.02 1.85 14.13
N PRO A 223 4.65 0.87 14.82
CA PRO A 223 5.80 0.09 14.35
C PRO A 223 5.43 -0.79 13.15
N PRO A 224 6.38 -1.30 12.35
CA PRO A 224 6.07 -2.28 11.32
C PRO A 224 5.63 -3.62 11.93
N TYR A 225 5.03 -4.47 11.08
CA TYR A 225 4.77 -5.86 11.40
C TYR A 225 6.02 -6.57 11.93
N ASN A 226 5.87 -7.37 12.97
CA ASN A 226 6.93 -8.22 13.51
C ASN A 226 6.31 -9.46 14.16
N ARG A 227 6.51 -10.63 13.55
CA ARG A 227 6.01 -11.90 14.07
C ARG A 227 6.59 -12.23 15.45
N ALA A 228 7.86 -11.90 15.71
CA ALA A 228 8.50 -12.19 17.00
C ALA A 228 7.85 -11.43 18.16
N ASP A 229 7.26 -10.27 17.87
CA ASP A 229 6.58 -9.43 18.86
C ASP A 229 5.05 -9.63 18.84
N GLY A 230 4.54 -10.65 18.15
CA GLY A 230 3.09 -10.90 18.04
C GLY A 230 2.32 -9.92 17.15
N ARG A 231 3.02 -9.14 16.31
CA ARG A 231 2.43 -8.21 15.33
C ARG A 231 2.50 -8.81 13.93
N ASP A 232 2.05 -10.06 13.77
CA ASP A 232 1.89 -10.63 12.44
C ASP A 232 0.61 -10.10 11.78
N CYS A 233 0.58 -10.10 10.45
CA CYS A 233 -0.60 -9.72 9.69
C CYS A 233 -1.55 -10.92 9.62
N SER A 234 -2.72 -10.82 10.23
CA SER A 234 -3.79 -11.81 10.08
C SER A 234 -4.77 -11.39 8.98
N TYR A 235 -5.33 -12.38 8.28
CA TYR A 235 -6.33 -12.17 7.25
C TYR A 235 -7.68 -12.72 7.69
N TYR A 236 -8.77 -12.19 7.13
CA TYR A 236 -10.11 -12.49 7.59
C TYR A 236 -11.08 -12.74 6.44
N ASP A 237 -11.96 -13.72 6.61
CA ASP A 237 -13.19 -13.86 5.84
C ASP A 237 -14.30 -13.03 6.49
N GLU A 238 -15.10 -12.37 5.65
CA GLU A 238 -16.27 -11.60 6.07
C GLU A 238 -17.54 -12.41 5.88
N SER A 239 -18.43 -12.41 6.89
CA SER A 239 -19.81 -12.87 6.76
C SER A 239 -20.81 -11.88 7.36
N PRO A 240 -22.05 -11.78 6.83
CA PRO A 240 -23.02 -10.78 7.28
C PRO A 240 -23.44 -10.97 8.74
N TYR A 241 -23.60 -9.88 9.49
CA TYR A 241 -24.33 -9.91 10.77
C TYR A 241 -25.83 -9.86 10.52
N LEU A 242 -26.58 -10.83 11.05
CA LEU A 242 -28.04 -10.91 10.97
C LEU A 242 -28.63 -10.67 12.36
N SER A 243 -29.27 -9.52 12.58
CA SER A 243 -30.03 -9.27 13.82
C SER A 243 -31.42 -9.91 13.75
N SER A 244 -32.09 -10.01 14.90
CA SER A 244 -33.49 -10.44 15.00
C SER A 244 -34.46 -9.56 14.20
N SER A 245 -34.08 -8.33 13.87
CA SER A 245 -34.88 -7.38 13.07
C SER A 245 -34.43 -7.29 11.60
N GLY A 246 -33.52 -8.16 11.16
CA GLY A 246 -32.88 -8.11 9.84
C GLY A 246 -31.39 -7.76 9.91
N GLY A 247 -30.65 -7.85 8.81
CA GLY A 247 -29.21 -7.54 8.83
C GLY A 247 -28.95 -6.07 9.17
N ASP A 248 -28.08 -5.79 10.15
CA ASP A 248 -27.51 -4.45 10.34
C ASP A 248 -26.22 -4.38 9.51
N ALA A 249 -26.31 -3.77 8.33
CA ALA A 249 -25.20 -3.63 7.39
C ALA A 249 -23.98 -2.87 7.95
N ARG A 250 -24.08 -2.30 9.16
CA ARG A 250 -22.96 -1.69 9.88
C ARG A 250 -22.09 -2.71 10.62
N TYR A 251 -22.49 -3.98 10.70
CA TYR A 251 -21.73 -5.02 11.38
C TYR A 251 -21.50 -6.24 10.47
N SER A 252 -20.34 -6.86 10.67
CA SER A 252 -19.96 -8.11 10.01
C SER A 252 -19.24 -9.02 11.00
N TRP A 253 -19.39 -10.33 10.80
CA TRP A 253 -18.58 -11.35 11.46
C TRP A 253 -17.29 -11.55 10.68
N LEU A 254 -16.15 -11.36 11.33
CA LEU A 254 -14.84 -11.57 10.73
C LEU A 254 -14.18 -12.80 11.34
N LYS A 255 -13.84 -13.78 10.50
CA LYS A 255 -13.18 -15.00 10.93
C LYS A 255 -11.77 -15.05 10.36
N GLU A 256 -10.78 -15.26 11.20
CA GLU A 256 -9.40 -15.38 10.73
C GLU A 256 -9.27 -16.56 9.74
N ASN A 257 -8.61 -16.31 8.62
CA ASN A 257 -8.40 -17.31 7.57
C ASN A 257 -6.90 -17.49 7.28
N HIS A 258 -6.56 -18.67 6.75
CA HIS A 258 -5.23 -18.93 6.20
C HIS A 258 -5.15 -18.40 4.77
N SER A 259 -5.05 -17.08 4.62
CA SER A 259 -4.88 -16.44 3.32
C SER A 259 -3.56 -16.85 2.65
N THR A 260 -3.63 -17.10 1.34
CA THR A 260 -2.49 -17.34 0.45
C THR A 260 -2.08 -16.07 -0.32
N PHE A 261 -2.45 -14.89 0.18
CA PHE A 261 -2.14 -13.64 -0.49
C PHE A 261 -0.63 -13.43 -0.63
N GLU A 262 -0.18 -13.32 -1.87
CA GLU A 262 1.21 -13.07 -2.23
C GLU A 262 1.34 -11.76 -3.00
N MET A 263 2.42 -11.04 -2.73
CA MET A 263 2.80 -9.82 -3.42
C MET A 263 4.26 -9.88 -3.85
N LYS A 264 4.59 -9.20 -4.95
CA LYS A 264 5.98 -9.09 -5.40
C LYS A 264 6.66 -7.92 -4.66
N GLY A 265 7.65 -8.21 -3.84
CA GLY A 265 8.50 -7.17 -3.25
C GLY A 265 9.57 -6.66 -4.22
N VAL A 266 9.80 -5.35 -4.23
CA VAL A 266 10.89 -4.69 -4.97
C VAL A 266 11.54 -3.67 -4.06
N GLN A 267 12.85 -3.81 -3.81
CA GLN A 267 13.62 -2.80 -3.08
C GLN A 267 13.81 -1.56 -3.96
N MET A 268 13.36 -0.41 -3.48
CA MET A 268 13.58 0.88 -4.12
C MET A 268 14.95 1.45 -3.73
N PRO A 269 15.59 2.23 -4.62
CA PRO A 269 16.82 2.92 -4.27
C PRO A 269 16.56 3.93 -3.14
N GLN A 270 17.40 3.91 -2.12
CA GLN A 270 17.33 4.86 -1.02
C GLN A 270 17.77 6.24 -1.51
N ARG A 271 16.81 7.15 -1.68
CA ARG A 271 17.03 8.53 -2.17
C ARG A 271 16.84 9.56 -1.04
N PHE A 272 17.29 9.20 0.16
CA PHE A 272 17.27 9.99 1.39
C PHE A 272 18.39 9.50 2.31
N ILE A 273 18.85 10.37 3.20
CA ILE A 273 19.87 10.12 4.20
C ILE A 273 19.16 9.70 5.50
N VAL A 274 19.56 8.54 6.04
CA VAL A 274 19.01 7.93 7.26
C VAL A 274 19.68 8.49 8.50
#